data_AF-A0A813NWN7-F1
#
_entry.id   AF-A0A813NWN7-F1
#
_cell.length_a   1.000
_cell.length_b   1.000
_cell.length_c   1.000
_cell.angle_alpha   90.00
_cell.angle_beta   90.00
_cell.angle_gamma   90.00
#
_symmetry.space_group_name_H-M   'P 1'
#
loop_
_entity.id
_entity.type
_entity.pdbx_description
1 polymer ?
#
loop_
_entity_poly.entity_id
_entity_poly.type
_entity_poly.pdbx_seq_one_letter_code
_entity_poly.pdbx_strand_id
1 'polypeptide(L)'
;MDMNDRSLRDLVQGIGGKANGIVRETGFDITAASEVMATLCLADSMANLKERLGNIVVAKSTASAPVTAKQVDAAAAMAIILKDAIKPNLVQTLDGTPAFVHGGPFANIAHAGGVKPIDLVDEYKNADVYYLPDSEVPLIADLGGKRIWVEPSMYGTEAIGPSRQ
;
A
#
# COMPACT_ATOMS: atom_id res chain seq x y z
N MET A 1 2.87 5.07 9.09
CA MET A 1 3.39 6.43 8.81
C MET A 1 4.47 6.29 7.77
N ASP A 2 4.70 7.27 6.90
CA ASP A 2 5.67 7.09 5.81
C ASP A 2 7.03 7.70 6.13
N MET A 3 7.67 7.21 7.20
CA MET A 3 8.97 7.70 7.67
C MET A 3 9.80 6.53 8.23
N ASN A 4 11.11 6.59 8.02
CA ASN A 4 12.06 5.61 8.56
C ASN A 4 12.38 5.90 10.03
N ASP A 5 11.38 5.83 10.90
CA ASP A 5 11.54 6.06 12.33
C ASP A 5 11.48 4.75 13.13
N ARG A 6 12.65 4.26 13.51
CA ARG A 6 12.77 3.03 14.28
C ARG A 6 12.25 3.14 15.71
N SER A 7 12.14 4.36 16.25
CA SER A 7 11.75 4.58 17.65
C SER A 7 10.27 4.28 17.89
N LEU A 8 9.47 4.18 16.83
CA LEU A 8 8.02 3.98 16.87
C LEU A 8 7.61 2.52 16.65
N ARG A 9 8.55 1.58 16.58
CA ARG A 9 8.24 0.15 16.42
C ARG A 9 7.51 -0.44 17.62
N ASP A 10 7.95 -0.07 18.82
CA ASP A 10 7.40 -0.56 20.08
C ASP A 10 7.08 0.63 20.99
N LEU A 11 5.81 0.85 21.29
CA LEU A 11 5.36 1.96 22.12
C LEU A 11 4.19 1.57 23.03
N VAL A 12 4.05 2.32 24.13
CA VAL A 12 2.89 2.21 25.02
C VAL A 12 2.07 3.48 24.85
N GLN A 13 0.81 3.32 24.45
CA GLN A 13 -0.14 4.43 24.29
C GLN A 13 -1.19 4.44 25.40
N GLY A 14 -1.90 5.56 25.54
CA GLY A 14 -2.98 5.72 26.54
C GLY A 14 -2.50 6.07 27.95
N ILE A 15 -1.25 6.52 28.09
CA ILE A 15 -0.68 6.97 29.37
C ILE A 15 -1.23 8.36 29.74
N GLY A 16 -1.24 8.70 31.03
CA GLY A 16 -1.61 10.05 31.52
C GLY A 16 -2.99 10.16 32.17
N GLY A 17 -3.58 9.03 32.56
CA GLY A 17 -4.84 8.97 33.29
C GLY A 17 -6.05 8.64 32.41
N LYS A 18 -7.23 8.53 33.04
CA LYS A 18 -8.44 7.96 32.41
C LYS A 18 -8.92 8.70 31.16
N ALA A 19 -8.66 10.01 31.05
CA ALA A 19 -9.06 10.81 29.90
C ALA A 19 -8.32 10.42 28.60
N ASN A 20 -7.16 9.75 28.71
CA ASN A 20 -6.32 9.39 27.57
C ASN A 20 -6.56 7.97 27.04
N GLY A 21 -7.60 7.29 27.55
CA GLY A 21 -8.01 5.96 27.11
C GLY A 21 -7.36 4.81 27.90
N ILE A 22 -7.32 3.63 27.27
CA ILE A 22 -6.80 2.40 27.88
C ILE A 22 -5.32 2.24 27.51
N VAL A 23 -4.49 1.98 28.52
CA VAL A 23 -3.06 1.72 28.34
C VAL A 23 -2.87 0.41 27.57
N ARG A 24 -2.12 0.45 26.47
CA ARG A 24 -1.78 -0.73 25.67
C ARG A 24 -0.48 -0.57 24.92
N GLU A 25 0.19 -1.69 24.66
CA GLU A 25 1.31 -1.79 23.74
C GLU A 25 0.81 -1.68 22.29
N THR A 26 1.61 -1.06 21.43
CA THR A 26 1.34 -0.89 20.00
C THR A 26 2.63 -0.50 19.27
N GLY A 27 2.54 -0.20 17.98
CA GLY A 27 3.66 0.18 17.15
C GLY A 27 3.19 0.83 15.86
N PHE A 28 4.13 1.38 15.11
CA PHE A 28 3.92 1.86 13.75
C PHE A 28 4.71 1.02 12.77
N ASP A 29 4.05 0.67 11.66
CA ASP A 29 4.69 0.22 10.44
C ASP A 29 4.80 1.38 9.43
N ILE A 30 5.74 1.22 8.49
CA ILE A 30 5.80 2.09 7.32
C ILE A 30 4.53 1.93 6.48
N THR A 31 4.05 3.01 5.84
CA THR A 31 2.75 3.01 5.16
C THR A 31 2.60 1.94 4.08
N ALA A 32 3.69 1.62 3.36
CA ALA A 32 3.73 0.56 2.33
C ALA A 32 3.44 -0.86 2.89
N ALA A 33 3.66 -1.07 4.18
CA ALA A 33 3.37 -2.34 4.87
C ALA A 33 1.88 -2.55 5.18
N SER A 34 1.06 -1.51 5.04
CA SER A 34 -0.33 -1.54 5.49
C SER A 34 -1.18 -2.51 4.67
N GLU A 35 -2.04 -3.29 5.33
CA GLU A 35 -3.08 -4.08 4.65
C GLU A 35 -4.04 -3.19 3.84
N VAL A 36 -4.21 -1.92 4.22
CA VAL A 36 -4.94 -0.93 3.45
C VAL A 36 -4.27 -0.66 2.09
N MET A 37 -2.93 -0.57 2.05
CA MET A 37 -2.17 -0.43 0.81
C MET A 37 -2.33 -1.66 -0.09
N ALA A 38 -2.18 -2.86 0.48
CA ALA A 38 -2.40 -4.10 -0.28
C ALA A 38 -3.84 -4.19 -0.82
N THR A 39 -4.82 -3.79 0.00
CA THR A 39 -6.24 -3.77 -0.38
C THR A 39 -6.52 -2.77 -1.50
N LEU A 40 -5.91 -1.58 -1.45
CA LEU A 40 -6.02 -0.56 -2.51
C LEU A 40 -5.51 -1.12 -3.85
N CYS A 41 -4.35 -1.78 -3.82
CA CYS A 41 -3.76 -2.38 -5.02
C CYS A 41 -4.62 -3.53 -5.59
N LEU A 42 -5.21 -4.36 -4.74
CA LEU A 42 -5.96 -5.54 -5.16
C LEU A 42 -7.43 -5.27 -5.51
N ALA A 43 -7.94 -4.07 -5.26
CA ALA A 43 -9.33 -3.72 -5.51
C ALA A 43 -9.61 -3.54 -7.01
N ASP A 44 -10.75 -4.06 -7.48
CA ASP A 44 -11.22 -3.96 -8.88
C ASP A 44 -12.46 -3.07 -9.09
N SER A 45 -12.99 -2.49 -8.01
CA SER A 45 -13.95 -1.37 -8.03
C SER A 45 -13.96 -0.65 -6.67
N MET A 46 -14.57 0.54 -6.59
CA MET A 46 -14.83 1.20 -5.30
C MET A 46 -15.70 0.33 -4.37
N ALA A 47 -16.62 -0.46 -4.93
CA ALA A 47 -17.44 -1.40 -4.16
C ALA A 47 -16.57 -2.52 -3.58
N ASN A 48 -15.68 -3.10 -4.40
CA ASN A 48 -14.74 -4.13 -3.97
C ASN A 48 -13.72 -3.60 -2.95
N LEU A 49 -13.20 -2.39 -3.14
CA LEU A 49 -12.34 -1.72 -2.17
C LEU A 49 -13.02 -1.63 -0.80
N LYS A 50 -14.25 -1.09 -0.77
CA LYS A 50 -15.02 -0.93 0.47
C LYS A 50 -15.30 -2.27 1.16
N GLU A 51 -15.62 -3.31 0.39
CA GLU A 51 -15.85 -4.65 0.91
C GLU A 51 -14.59 -5.23 1.56
N ARG A 52 -13.46 -5.20 0.83
CA ARG A 52 -12.17 -5.70 1.34
C ARG A 52 -11.73 -4.95 2.59
N LEU A 53 -11.81 -3.61 2.58
CA LEU A 53 -11.51 -2.78 3.74
C LEU A 53 -12.38 -3.15 4.94
N GLY A 54 -13.65 -3.49 4.73
CA GLY A 54 -14.56 -3.92 5.80
C GLY A 54 -14.25 -5.28 6.39
N ASN A 55 -13.57 -6.16 5.64
CA ASN A 55 -13.21 -7.51 6.07
C ASN A 55 -11.87 -7.57 6.83
N ILE A 56 -11.09 -6.48 6.86
CA ILE A 56 -9.85 -6.38 7.64
C ILE A 56 -10.15 -6.68 9.11
N VAL A 57 -9.41 -7.63 9.70
CA VAL A 57 -9.51 -7.97 11.12
C VAL A 57 -8.62 -7.02 11.93
N VAL A 58 -9.23 -6.21 12.79
CA VAL A 58 -8.53 -5.14 13.52
C VAL A 58 -8.28 -5.48 14.98
N ALA A 59 -9.00 -6.45 15.55
CA ALA A 59 -8.84 -6.86 16.94
C ALA A 59 -9.42 -8.27 17.18
N LYS A 60 -9.24 -8.77 18.40
CA LYS A 60 -9.99 -9.89 18.96
C LYS A 60 -10.84 -9.38 20.11
N SER A 61 -12.07 -9.87 20.21
CA SER A 61 -12.95 -9.58 21.34
C SER A 61 -12.46 -10.28 22.61
N THR A 62 -13.05 -9.95 23.75
CA THR A 62 -12.79 -10.65 25.03
C THR A 62 -13.16 -12.13 24.99
N ALA A 63 -14.05 -12.52 24.07
CA ALA A 63 -14.41 -13.91 23.78
C ALA A 63 -13.51 -14.55 22.70
N SER A 64 -12.39 -13.91 22.34
CA SER A 64 -11.45 -14.34 21.30
C SER A 64 -12.02 -14.40 19.87
N ALA A 65 -13.18 -13.81 19.63
CA ALA A 65 -13.77 -13.72 18.29
C ALA A 65 -13.07 -12.59 17.48
N PRO A 66 -12.83 -12.77 16.17
CA PRO A 66 -12.27 -11.71 15.33
C PRO A 66 -13.23 -10.52 15.26
N VAL A 67 -12.66 -9.31 15.32
CA VAL A 67 -13.37 -8.04 15.16
C VAL A 67 -12.91 -7.40 13.86
N THR A 68 -13.82 -7.11 12.94
CA THR A 68 -13.50 -6.53 11.62
C THR A 68 -13.69 -5.01 11.60
N ALA A 69 -13.06 -4.35 10.63
CA ALA A 69 -13.21 -2.91 10.38
C ALA A 69 -14.67 -2.51 10.12
N LYS A 70 -15.48 -3.40 9.52
CA LYS A 70 -16.92 -3.19 9.35
C LYS A 70 -17.67 -3.16 10.68
N GLN A 71 -17.27 -3.96 11.66
CA GLN A 71 -17.92 -4.01 12.98
C GLN A 71 -17.61 -2.78 13.85
N VAL A 72 -16.60 -1.99 13.48
CA VAL A 72 -16.26 -0.71 14.11
C VAL A 72 -16.59 0.49 13.21
N ASP A 73 -17.47 0.29 12.22
CA ASP A 73 -17.97 1.32 11.30
C ASP A 73 -16.90 2.08 10.49
N ALA A 74 -15.70 1.50 10.32
CA ALA A 74 -14.58 2.17 9.65
C ALA A 74 -14.60 2.01 8.12
N ALA A 75 -15.25 0.97 7.59
CA ALA A 75 -15.15 0.59 6.18
C ALA A 75 -15.55 1.71 5.19
N ALA A 76 -16.66 2.40 5.47
CA ALA A 76 -17.15 3.47 4.60
C ALA A 76 -16.25 4.71 4.66
N ALA A 77 -15.78 5.07 5.85
CA ALA A 77 -14.88 6.21 6.03
C ALA A 77 -13.53 5.99 5.32
N MET A 78 -12.93 4.81 5.47
CA MET A 78 -11.70 4.46 4.75
C MET A 78 -11.88 4.51 3.23
N ALA A 79 -12.98 3.96 2.70
CA ALA A 79 -13.26 4.00 1.28
C ALA A 79 -13.41 5.43 0.74
N ILE A 80 -14.04 6.34 1.51
CA ILE A 80 -14.19 7.74 1.11
C ILE A 80 -12.83 8.45 1.04
N ILE A 81 -11.95 8.23 2.03
CA ILE A 81 -10.60 8.82 2.03
C ILE A 81 -9.78 8.32 0.83
N LEU A 82 -9.99 7.07 0.40
CA LEU A 82 -9.27 6.45 -0.71
C LEU A 82 -9.94 6.65 -2.08
N LYS A 83 -11.05 7.40 -2.16
CA LYS A 83 -11.86 7.56 -3.39
C LYS A 83 -11.07 8.03 -4.59
N ASP A 84 -10.12 8.95 -4.39
CA ASP A 84 -9.26 9.44 -5.47
C ASP A 84 -7.94 8.66 -5.55
N ALA A 85 -7.45 8.16 -4.41
CA ALA A 85 -6.23 7.38 -4.33
C ALA A 85 -6.31 6.04 -5.08
N ILE A 86 -7.51 5.53 -5.36
CA ILE A 86 -7.77 4.32 -6.16
C ILE A 86 -7.53 4.51 -7.66
N LYS A 87 -7.42 5.76 -8.12
CA LYS A 87 -7.19 6.07 -9.54
C LYS A 87 -5.69 6.00 -9.84
N PRO A 88 -5.27 5.34 -10.94
CA PRO A 88 -3.87 5.37 -11.38
C PRO A 88 -3.39 6.78 -11.72
N ASN A 89 -2.12 7.09 -11.43
CA ASN A 89 -1.51 8.36 -11.82
C ASN A 89 -0.82 8.20 -13.17
N LEU A 90 -1.22 9.02 -14.15
CA LEU A 90 -0.55 9.08 -15.45
C LEU A 90 0.66 10.02 -15.37
N VAL A 91 1.82 9.51 -15.77
CA VAL A 91 3.09 10.23 -15.88
C VAL A 91 3.72 9.95 -17.25
N GLN A 92 4.90 10.49 -17.51
CA GLN A 92 5.66 10.20 -18.72
C GLN A 92 7.13 9.98 -18.41
N THR A 93 7.81 9.21 -19.26
CA THR A 93 9.27 9.06 -19.24
C THR A 93 9.98 10.28 -19.82
N LEU A 94 11.31 10.30 -19.71
CA LEU A 94 12.16 11.31 -20.36
C LEU A 94 12.00 11.34 -21.88
N ASP A 95 11.67 10.20 -22.49
CA ASP A 95 11.43 10.07 -23.93
C ASP A 95 9.97 10.42 -24.34
N GLY A 96 9.17 10.91 -23.40
CA GLY A 96 7.76 11.29 -23.63
C GLY A 96 6.80 10.12 -23.75
N THR A 97 7.21 8.90 -23.38
CA THR A 97 6.32 7.73 -23.37
C THR A 97 5.41 7.80 -22.14
N PRO A 98 4.08 7.71 -22.29
CA PRO A 98 3.15 7.68 -21.16
C PRO A 98 3.31 6.42 -20.31
N ALA A 99 3.26 6.58 -19.00
CA ALA A 99 3.34 5.47 -18.05
C ALA A 99 2.39 5.69 -16.86
N PHE A 100 1.89 4.60 -16.26
CA PHE A 100 1.13 4.69 -15.01
C PHE A 100 1.99 4.36 -13.80
N VAL A 101 1.83 5.11 -12.71
CA VAL A 101 2.41 4.83 -11.40
C VAL A 101 1.29 4.77 -10.36
N HIS A 102 1.11 3.61 -9.74
CA HIS A 102 0.00 3.40 -8.80
C HIS A 102 0.30 2.32 -7.75
N GLY A 103 -0.09 2.59 -6.49
CA GLY A 103 0.09 1.67 -5.37
C GLY A 103 1.56 1.55 -4.91
N GLY A 104 1.85 0.51 -4.14
CA GLY A 104 3.19 0.20 -3.65
C GLY A 104 3.18 -0.64 -2.38
N PRO A 105 2.57 -1.84 -2.38
CA PRO A 105 2.57 -2.70 -1.20
C PRO A 105 3.93 -3.39 -1.05
N PHE A 106 4.32 -3.70 0.19
CA PHE A 106 5.53 -4.48 0.42
C PHE A 106 5.47 -5.88 -0.21
N ALA A 107 6.55 -6.24 -0.92
CA ALA A 107 6.62 -7.48 -1.69
C ALA A 107 6.73 -8.77 -0.86
N ASN A 108 7.14 -8.65 0.40
CA ASN A 108 7.42 -9.76 1.32
C ASN A 108 6.23 -10.12 2.23
N ILE A 109 5.40 -9.14 2.62
CA ILE A 109 4.28 -9.33 3.56
C ILE A 109 2.90 -9.11 2.91
N ALA A 110 2.87 -8.62 1.68
CA ALA A 110 1.70 -8.63 0.82
C ALA A 110 2.04 -9.35 -0.49
N HIS A 111 1.04 -9.70 -1.29
CA HIS A 111 1.30 -10.18 -2.65
C HIS A 111 2.04 -9.05 -3.41
N ALA A 112 3.32 -9.26 -3.73
CA ALA A 112 4.08 -8.47 -4.72
C ALA A 112 3.52 -8.61 -6.15
N GLY A 113 2.22 -8.87 -6.29
CA GLY A 113 1.59 -9.45 -7.46
C GLY A 113 0.20 -8.88 -7.67
N GLY A 114 0.15 -7.90 -8.55
CA GLY A 114 -1.03 -7.56 -9.34
C GLY A 114 -1.89 -6.47 -8.73
N VAL A 115 -1.64 -5.22 -9.12
CA VAL A 115 -2.73 -4.24 -9.13
C VAL A 115 -3.72 -4.69 -10.20
N LYS A 116 -5.00 -4.82 -9.86
CA LYS A 116 -6.05 -4.86 -10.88
C LYS A 116 -6.47 -3.44 -11.11
N PRO A 117 -6.10 -2.81 -12.24
CA PRO A 117 -6.49 -1.44 -12.42
C PRO A 117 -8.01 -1.37 -12.58
N ILE A 118 -8.64 -0.80 -11.57
CA ILE A 118 -9.96 -0.21 -11.66
C ILE A 118 -9.93 0.72 -12.86
N ASP A 119 -10.73 0.38 -13.86
CA ASP A 119 -10.99 1.15 -15.08
C ASP A 119 -9.98 1.04 -16.26
N LEU A 120 -8.77 0.46 -16.13
CA LEU A 120 -7.82 0.43 -17.28
C LEU A 120 -8.03 -0.72 -18.29
N VAL A 121 -8.78 -1.77 -17.94
CA VAL A 121 -8.89 -2.97 -18.79
C VAL A 121 -9.73 -2.73 -20.05
N ASP A 122 -10.66 -1.77 -20.04
CA ASP A 122 -11.50 -1.50 -21.20
C ASP A 122 -10.96 -0.38 -22.12
N GLU A 123 -10.23 0.61 -21.59
CA GLU A 123 -9.75 1.76 -22.36
C GLU A 123 -8.30 1.58 -22.90
N TYR A 124 -7.44 0.78 -22.25
CA TYR A 124 -6.02 0.65 -22.60
C TYR A 124 -5.55 -0.81 -22.69
N LYS A 125 -6.21 -1.62 -23.53
CA LYS A 125 -5.90 -3.05 -23.77
C LYS A 125 -4.46 -3.38 -24.19
N ASN A 126 -3.64 -2.37 -24.47
CA ASN A 126 -2.29 -2.50 -25.02
C ASN A 126 -1.19 -2.00 -24.06
N ALA A 127 -1.48 -1.83 -22.76
CA ALA A 127 -0.47 -1.45 -21.78
C ALA A 127 0.37 -2.66 -21.34
N ASP A 128 1.69 -2.58 -21.48
CA ASP A 128 2.62 -3.56 -20.93
C ASP A 128 2.82 -3.27 -19.44
N VAL A 129 2.32 -4.17 -18.58
CA VAL A 129 2.45 -4.07 -17.12
C VAL A 129 3.77 -4.72 -16.69
N TYR A 130 4.70 -3.94 -16.16
CA TYR A 130 5.99 -4.46 -15.68
C TYR A 130 6.00 -4.62 -14.16
N TYR A 131 6.46 -5.80 -13.72
CA TYR A 131 6.76 -6.10 -12.33
C TYR A 131 8.27 -5.97 -12.12
N LEU A 132 8.71 -5.22 -11.11
CA LEU A 132 10.10 -5.25 -10.68
C LEU A 132 10.25 -6.40 -9.67
N PRO A 133 10.97 -7.48 -10.02
CA PRO A 133 11.41 -8.43 -9.02
C PRO A 133 12.44 -7.69 -8.14
N ASP A 134 12.21 -7.71 -6.83
CA ASP A 134 13.16 -7.26 -5.79
C ASP A 134 13.17 -5.76 -5.39
N SER A 135 12.19 -4.93 -5.78
CA SER A 135 12.09 -3.54 -5.29
C SER A 135 10.83 -3.28 -4.45
N GLU A 136 10.98 -2.64 -3.30
CA GLU A 136 9.90 -2.21 -2.40
C GLU A 136 9.02 -1.05 -2.95
N VAL A 137 8.92 -0.85 -4.28
CA VAL A 137 8.47 0.43 -4.90
C VAL A 137 7.69 0.17 -6.23
N PRO A 138 6.88 1.11 -6.77
CA PRO A 138 5.56 0.83 -7.34
C PRO A 138 5.59 0.28 -8.76
N LEU A 139 4.43 -0.28 -9.13
CA LEU A 139 4.06 -0.70 -10.46
C LEU A 139 4.27 0.42 -11.50
N ILE A 140 4.98 0.09 -12.59
CA ILE A 140 5.06 0.91 -13.81
C ILE A 140 4.42 0.09 -14.94
N ALA A 141 3.36 0.62 -15.54
CA ALA A 141 2.84 0.10 -16.80
C ALA A 141 3.24 1.06 -17.93
N ASP A 142 3.91 0.53 -18.96
CA ASP A 142 4.30 1.26 -20.17
C ASP A 142 3.20 1.16 -21.24
N LEU A 143 2.93 2.25 -21.93
CA LEU A 143 2.05 2.31 -23.09
C LEU A 143 2.87 2.52 -24.37
N GLY A 144 3.84 1.63 -24.65
CA GLY A 144 4.76 1.84 -25.76
C GLY A 144 5.71 0.71 -26.17
N GLY A 145 5.64 -0.47 -25.56
CA GLY A 145 6.51 -1.61 -25.89
C GLY A 145 7.98 -1.44 -25.46
N LYS A 146 8.30 -0.47 -24.59
CA LYS A 146 9.64 -0.21 -24.07
C LYS A 146 9.68 -0.46 -22.56
N ARG A 147 10.65 -1.26 -22.12
CA ARG A 147 10.88 -1.52 -20.69
C ARG A 147 11.32 -0.23 -19.99
N ILE A 148 10.58 0.21 -18.99
CA ILE A 148 10.92 1.41 -18.20
C ILE A 148 11.32 0.99 -16.80
N TRP A 149 12.50 1.45 -16.37
CA TRP A 149 12.98 1.38 -14.99
C TRP A 149 12.69 2.74 -14.33
N VAL A 150 11.82 2.80 -13.33
CA VAL A 150 11.76 3.97 -12.43
C VAL A 150 12.60 3.62 -11.22
N GLU A 151 13.78 4.25 -11.13
CA GLU A 151 14.63 4.16 -9.96
C GLU A 151 13.94 4.89 -8.80
N PRO A 152 13.74 4.23 -7.64
CA PRO A 152 13.20 4.90 -6.46
C PRO A 152 14.21 5.94 -5.99
N SER A 153 13.90 7.23 -6.18
CA SER A 153 14.73 8.29 -5.65
C SER A 153 14.68 8.26 -4.12
N MET A 154 15.80 7.85 -3.52
CA MET A 154 16.31 8.27 -2.22
C MET A 154 15.35 8.21 -1.01
N TYR A 155 15.14 7.01 -0.47
CA TYR A 155 14.89 6.84 0.97
C TYR A 155 15.78 5.75 1.56
N GLY A 156 17.07 6.09 1.71
CA GLY A 156 17.97 5.55 2.73
C GLY A 156 18.11 4.03 2.84
N THR A 157 18.86 3.42 1.94
CA THR A 157 19.78 2.33 2.28
C THR A 157 21.07 2.52 1.47
N GLU A 158 22.19 2.64 2.19
CA GLU A 158 23.51 2.54 1.58
C GLU A 158 23.60 1.22 0.83
N ALA A 159 23.90 1.29 -0.46
CA ALA A 159 24.32 0.15 -1.24
C ALA A 159 25.65 -0.38 -0.64
N ILE A 160 25.57 -1.41 0.20
CA ILE A 160 26.73 -2.26 0.47
C ILE A 160 27.00 -3.00 -0.84
N GLY A 161 27.94 -2.47 -1.62
CA GLY A 161 28.39 -3.09 -2.86
C GLY A 161 28.98 -4.49 -2.60
N PRO A 162 29.08 -5.34 -3.64
CA PRO A 162 29.73 -6.63 -3.52
C PRO A 162 31.20 -6.42 -3.13
N SER A 163 31.57 -6.86 -1.93
CA SER A 163 32.96 -7.01 -1.54
C SER A 163 33.62 -7.97 -2.52
N ARG A 164 34.51 -7.45 -3.37
CA ARG A 164 35.56 -8.25 -4.00
C ARG A 164 36.40 -8.89 -2.88
N GLN A 165 36.37 -10.20 -2.80
CA GLN A 165 37.53 -11.04 -2.47
C GLN A 165 37.67 -12.07 -3.58
#